data_AF-A0A318JC25-F1
#
_entry.id   AF-A0A318JC25-F1
#
_cell.length_a   1.000
_cell.length_b   1.000
_cell.length_c   1.000
_cell.angle_alpha   90.00
_cell.angle_beta   90.00
_cell.angle_gamma   90.00
#
_symmetry.space_group_name_H-M   'P 1'
#
loop_
_entity.id
_entity.type
_entity.pdbx_description
1 polymer ?
#
loop_
_entity_poly.entity_id
_entity_poly.type
_entity_poly.pdbx_seq_one_letter_code
_entity_poly.pdbx_strand_id
1 'polypeptide(L)'
;MKNTILATLMSFCITGVAQAAEIDTIRALNSEALTAFVQKQQYPLAFDLNKQALLLAEKEQDTYPERVIEVLNQQANFYENLKQLKQAEAVLLRVIAIQEKVPALAGRERARTLNRLGNMHFSGNDYKSAEISLLQAIKILQSAYGEEDTGLIGNFALLGDIFLAQGRLEEAETTLKRAVTLNEKQSNDKVYWEQSILRTLEKIYRLTGRDDLAKETAAKFANIKPSAFITNVKPDGKFKNANLRQDSCKKPEYPREALMYELQGRVQFRFLITETGSIAAKYISQSSGWKVLDDAAFNALSLCKFDPASLNDKSVTSWLGYQYVWSLGVEGPAAPTPELIESSCRSDKYSVVNPGAKQWLVRLRFLVDAQGKTSGIKIEDSSKDSTVDNDVVKLLERCQFAPASMNGKPYQSAGVIRFVRTVDKK
;
A
#
# COMPACT_ATOMS: atom_id res chain seq x y z
N MET A 1 -6.17 -11.89 64.48
CA MET A 1 -5.26 -11.75 63.33
C MET A 1 -5.46 -12.78 62.21
N LYS A 2 -5.94 -14.02 62.45
CA LYS A 2 -6.17 -15.00 61.37
C LYS A 2 -7.38 -14.73 60.46
N ASN A 3 -8.47 -14.14 60.98
CA ASN A 3 -9.68 -13.88 60.18
C ASN A 3 -9.57 -12.70 59.20
N THR A 4 -8.64 -11.76 59.43
CA THR A 4 -8.46 -10.57 58.58
C THR A 4 -7.66 -10.87 57.31
N ILE A 5 -6.80 -11.90 57.35
CA ILE A 5 -5.94 -12.32 56.23
C ILE A 5 -6.72 -13.19 55.23
N LEU A 6 -7.66 -14.03 55.69
CA LEU A 6 -8.52 -14.82 54.79
C LEU A 6 -9.49 -13.95 53.98
N ALA A 7 -10.04 -12.88 54.58
CA ALA A 7 -10.98 -11.98 53.90
C ALA A 7 -10.30 -11.15 52.80
N THR A 8 -9.04 -10.74 53.01
CA THR A 8 -8.24 -10.02 51.99
C THR A 8 -7.80 -10.95 50.87
N LEU A 9 -7.41 -12.20 51.17
CA LEU A 9 -7.05 -13.19 50.14
C LEU A 9 -8.26 -13.66 49.32
N MET A 10 -9.44 -13.86 49.92
CA MET A 10 -10.66 -14.19 49.16
C MET A 10 -11.13 -13.02 48.29
N SER A 11 -11.08 -11.78 48.79
CA SER A 11 -11.45 -10.59 48.02
C SER A 11 -10.53 -10.41 46.80
N PHE A 12 -9.22 -10.61 46.96
CA PHE A 12 -8.25 -10.57 45.85
C PHE A 12 -8.46 -11.70 44.82
N CYS A 13 -8.90 -12.89 45.28
CA CYS A 13 -9.17 -14.02 44.39
C CYS A 13 -10.45 -13.81 43.58
N ILE A 14 -11.50 -13.23 44.19
CA ILE A 14 -12.76 -12.93 43.52
C ILE A 14 -12.58 -11.78 42.50
N THR A 15 -11.83 -10.73 42.85
CA THR A 15 -11.53 -9.63 41.90
C THR A 15 -10.66 -10.11 40.75
N GLY A 16 -9.64 -10.95 41.00
CA GLY A 16 -8.79 -11.50 39.95
C GLY A 16 -9.51 -12.40 38.95
N VAL A 17 -10.47 -13.23 39.41
CA VAL A 17 -11.28 -14.08 38.53
C VAL A 17 -12.29 -13.27 37.71
N ALA A 18 -12.96 -12.28 38.32
CA ALA A 18 -13.87 -11.39 37.62
C ALA A 18 -13.14 -10.56 36.53
N GLN A 19 -11.94 -10.07 36.83
CA GLN A 19 -11.14 -9.28 35.90
C GLN A 19 -10.61 -10.14 34.74
N ALA A 20 -10.20 -11.39 34.99
CA ALA A 20 -9.83 -12.33 33.93
C ALA A 20 -11.00 -12.62 32.96
N ALA A 21 -12.22 -12.78 33.49
CA ALA A 21 -13.41 -12.98 32.67
C ALA A 21 -13.77 -11.75 31.81
N GLU A 22 -13.59 -10.53 32.33
CA GLU A 22 -13.80 -9.30 31.55
C GLU A 22 -12.76 -9.14 30.43
N ILE A 23 -11.51 -9.53 30.70
CA ILE A 23 -10.43 -9.55 29.69
C ILE A 23 -10.75 -10.51 28.54
N ASP A 24 -11.18 -11.74 28.86
CA ASP A 24 -11.54 -12.72 27.84
C ASP A 24 -12.76 -12.27 27.03
N THR A 25 -13.70 -11.57 27.67
CA THR A 25 -14.87 -10.97 27.00
C THR A 25 -14.45 -9.88 26.02
N ILE A 26 -13.53 -8.99 26.38
CA ILE A 26 -12.99 -7.95 25.46
C ILE A 26 -12.40 -8.62 24.21
N ARG A 27 -11.56 -9.65 24.39
CA ARG A 27 -10.94 -10.36 23.25
C ARG A 27 -11.97 -11.07 22.38
N ALA A 28 -12.96 -11.72 22.99
CA ALA A 28 -14.02 -12.42 22.28
C ALA A 28 -14.84 -11.45 21.41
N LEU A 29 -15.27 -10.32 21.98
CA LEU A 29 -16.01 -9.28 21.26
C LEU A 29 -15.16 -8.66 20.14
N ASN A 30 -13.88 -8.37 20.39
CA ASN A 30 -13.01 -7.79 19.38
C ASN A 30 -12.74 -8.78 18.22
N SER A 31 -12.55 -10.07 18.54
CA SER A 31 -12.42 -11.15 17.56
C SER A 31 -13.70 -11.32 16.74
N GLU A 32 -14.87 -11.35 17.38
CA GLU A 32 -16.15 -11.47 16.69
C GLU A 32 -16.43 -10.26 15.80
N ALA A 33 -16.08 -9.05 16.26
CA ALA A 33 -16.12 -7.85 15.44
C ALA A 33 -15.28 -8.01 14.16
N LEU A 34 -14.08 -8.58 14.27
CA LEU A 34 -13.20 -8.83 13.12
C LEU A 34 -13.85 -9.82 12.15
N THR A 35 -14.41 -10.91 12.67
CA THR A 35 -15.13 -11.91 11.88
C THR A 35 -16.35 -11.31 11.18
N ALA A 36 -17.15 -10.51 11.89
CA ALA A 36 -18.29 -9.81 11.34
C ALA A 36 -17.87 -8.87 10.20
N PHE A 37 -16.77 -8.15 10.36
CA PHE A 37 -16.24 -7.23 9.36
C PHE A 37 -15.67 -7.95 8.13
N VAL A 38 -14.76 -8.90 8.33
CA VAL A 38 -13.94 -9.49 7.26
C VAL A 38 -14.65 -10.64 6.56
N GLN A 39 -15.32 -11.53 7.31
CA GLN A 39 -15.91 -12.76 6.75
C GLN A 39 -17.37 -12.56 6.39
N LYS A 40 -18.15 -11.91 7.27
CA LYS A 40 -19.60 -11.78 7.09
C LYS A 40 -20.01 -10.48 6.38
N GLN A 41 -19.09 -9.51 6.27
CA GLN A 41 -19.35 -8.16 5.74
C GLN A 41 -20.50 -7.44 6.48
N GLN A 42 -20.74 -7.80 7.73
CA GLN A 42 -21.76 -7.21 8.59
C GLN A 42 -21.15 -6.00 9.31
N TYR A 43 -20.91 -4.91 8.56
CA TYR A 43 -20.21 -3.75 9.10
C TYR A 43 -20.90 -3.10 10.31
N PRO A 44 -22.24 -2.92 10.35
CA PRO A 44 -22.90 -2.38 11.54
C PRO A 44 -22.64 -3.24 12.78
N LEU A 45 -22.81 -4.57 12.66
CA LEU A 45 -22.52 -5.50 13.75
C LEU A 45 -21.05 -5.44 14.19
N ALA A 46 -20.12 -5.35 13.25
CA ALA A 46 -18.70 -5.24 13.56
C ALA A 46 -18.38 -3.98 14.39
N PHE A 47 -18.96 -2.84 14.04
CA PHE A 47 -18.79 -1.61 14.81
C PHE A 47 -19.48 -1.68 16.18
N ASP A 48 -20.66 -2.29 16.27
CA ASP A 48 -21.36 -2.47 17.55
C ASP A 48 -20.58 -3.37 18.51
N LEU A 49 -20.05 -4.50 18.02
CA LEU A 49 -19.21 -5.42 18.81
C LEU A 49 -17.88 -4.77 19.22
N ASN A 50 -17.21 -4.06 18.29
CA ASN A 50 -15.99 -3.33 18.60
C ASN A 50 -16.23 -2.21 19.62
N LYS A 51 -17.37 -1.51 19.55
CA LYS A 51 -17.78 -0.50 20.54
C LYS A 51 -18.02 -1.12 21.92
N GLN A 52 -18.66 -2.29 21.98
CA GLN A 52 -18.84 -3.01 23.24
C GLN A 52 -17.49 -3.42 23.85
N ALA A 53 -16.58 -3.99 23.04
CA ALA A 53 -15.22 -4.31 23.47
C ALA A 53 -14.48 -3.08 24.00
N LEU A 54 -14.62 -1.94 23.33
CA LEU A 54 -13.97 -0.69 23.69
C LEU A 54 -14.49 -0.16 25.04
N LEU A 55 -15.80 -0.19 25.26
CA LEU A 55 -16.42 0.24 26.53
C LEU A 55 -15.91 -0.59 27.71
N LEU A 56 -15.72 -1.91 27.53
CA LEU A 56 -15.15 -2.77 28.57
C LEU A 56 -13.65 -2.49 28.77
N ALA A 57 -12.89 -2.34 27.69
CA ALA A 57 -11.47 -2.04 27.77
C ALA A 57 -11.19 -0.69 28.46
N GLU A 58 -12.04 0.33 28.23
CA GLU A 58 -11.91 1.66 28.82
C GLU A 58 -12.06 1.68 30.34
N LYS A 59 -12.88 0.80 30.92
CA LYS A 59 -13.01 0.66 32.38
C LYS A 59 -11.69 0.25 33.05
N GLU A 60 -10.89 -0.51 32.31
CA GLU A 60 -9.65 -1.12 32.77
C GLU A 60 -8.41 -0.36 32.27
N GLN A 61 -8.60 0.80 31.64
CA GLN A 61 -7.53 1.53 30.93
C GLN A 61 -6.34 1.88 31.81
N ASP A 62 -6.56 2.22 33.09
CA ASP A 62 -5.48 2.60 34.01
C ASP A 62 -4.56 1.42 34.33
N THR A 63 -5.11 0.20 34.32
CA THR A 63 -4.35 -1.02 34.60
C THR A 63 -3.84 -1.68 33.32
N TYR A 64 -4.58 -1.56 32.21
CA TYR A 64 -4.33 -2.27 30.96
C TYR A 64 -4.60 -1.40 29.71
N PRO A 65 -3.84 -0.31 29.54
CA PRO A 65 -4.03 0.63 28.44
C PRO A 65 -3.80 0.01 27.06
N GLU A 66 -2.99 -1.05 26.97
CA GLU A 66 -2.72 -1.79 25.74
C GLU A 66 -3.97 -2.43 25.14
N ARG A 67 -4.95 -2.81 25.96
CA ARG A 67 -6.21 -3.39 25.47
C ARG A 67 -7.09 -2.36 24.77
N VAL A 68 -7.14 -1.15 25.32
CA VAL A 68 -7.84 -0.03 24.65
C VAL A 68 -7.19 0.24 23.30
N ILE A 69 -5.85 0.22 23.23
CA ILE A 69 -5.10 0.40 21.98
C ILE A 69 -5.37 -0.72 20.98
N GLU A 70 -5.45 -1.98 21.41
CA GLU A 70 -5.77 -3.11 20.54
C GLU A 70 -7.14 -2.93 19.85
N VAL A 71 -8.17 -2.62 20.64
CA VAL A 71 -9.54 -2.43 20.13
C VAL A 71 -9.63 -1.20 19.21
N LEU A 72 -8.95 -0.10 19.56
CA LEU A 72 -8.87 1.10 18.73
C LEU A 72 -8.09 0.84 17.43
N ASN A 73 -7.00 0.09 17.46
CA ASN A 73 -6.25 -0.26 16.26
C ASN A 73 -7.10 -1.05 15.26
N GLN A 74 -7.93 -1.97 15.76
CA GLN A 74 -8.90 -2.68 14.93
C GLN A 74 -9.98 -1.74 14.38
N GLN A 75 -10.48 -0.81 15.19
CA GLN A 75 -11.42 0.20 14.73
C GLN A 75 -10.83 1.10 13.63
N ALA A 76 -9.57 1.52 13.77
CA ALA A 76 -8.83 2.24 12.73
C ALA A 76 -8.71 1.39 11.45
N ASN A 77 -8.43 0.09 11.57
CA ASN A 77 -8.42 -0.82 10.42
C ASN A 77 -9.79 -0.87 9.72
N PHE A 78 -10.89 -0.94 10.47
CA PHE A 78 -12.24 -0.93 9.90
C PHE A 78 -12.50 0.34 9.10
N TYR A 79 -12.18 1.50 9.67
CA TYR A 79 -12.33 2.79 9.00
C TYR A 79 -11.44 2.91 7.76
N GLU A 80 -10.18 2.48 7.81
CA GLU A 80 -9.27 2.50 6.65
C GLU A 80 -9.75 1.61 5.50
N ASN A 81 -10.27 0.41 5.82
CA ASN A 81 -10.84 -0.51 4.83
C ASN A 81 -12.07 0.10 4.15
N LEU A 82 -12.90 0.82 4.91
CA LEU A 82 -14.07 1.55 4.39
C LEU A 82 -13.74 2.93 3.80
N LYS A 83 -12.45 3.31 3.70
CA LYS A 83 -11.99 4.62 3.19
C LYS A 83 -12.50 5.82 4.00
N GLN A 84 -12.84 5.60 5.25
CA GLN A 84 -13.28 6.61 6.21
C GLN A 84 -12.06 7.23 6.92
N LEU A 85 -11.24 7.96 6.16
CA LEU A 85 -9.92 8.41 6.64
C LEU A 85 -9.98 9.37 7.83
N LYS A 86 -10.99 10.25 7.90
CA LYS A 86 -11.17 11.17 9.03
C LYS A 86 -11.46 10.43 10.34
N GLN A 87 -12.26 9.37 10.28
CA GLN A 87 -12.57 8.52 11.42
C GLN A 87 -11.35 7.70 11.84
N ALA A 88 -10.61 7.13 10.88
CA ALA A 88 -9.36 6.43 11.16
C ALA A 88 -8.33 7.36 11.85
N GLU A 89 -8.21 8.59 11.38
CA GLU A 89 -7.36 9.62 11.98
C GLU A 89 -7.73 9.93 13.43
N ALA A 90 -9.02 10.20 13.69
CA ALA A 90 -9.48 10.45 15.05
C ALA A 90 -9.14 9.29 16.00
N VAL A 91 -9.27 8.04 15.51
CA VAL A 91 -8.93 6.84 16.29
C VAL A 91 -7.42 6.71 16.52
N LEU A 92 -6.59 6.95 15.51
CA LEU A 92 -5.13 6.88 15.64
C LEU A 92 -4.58 7.98 16.56
N LEU A 93 -5.13 9.20 16.50
CA LEU A 93 -4.80 10.27 17.44
C LEU A 93 -5.16 9.90 18.88
N ARG A 94 -6.29 9.20 19.07
CA ARG A 94 -6.67 8.67 20.37
C ARG A 94 -5.68 7.61 20.87
N VAL A 95 -5.21 6.70 20.00
CA VAL A 95 -4.17 5.73 20.33
C VAL A 95 -2.88 6.43 20.76
N ILE A 96 -2.45 7.47 20.03
CA ILE A 96 -1.26 8.27 20.37
C ILE A 96 -1.42 8.91 21.74
N ALA A 97 -2.57 9.50 22.04
CA ALA A 97 -2.83 10.13 23.35
C ALA A 97 -2.76 9.15 24.53
N ILE A 98 -3.14 7.87 24.33
CA ILE A 98 -2.96 6.82 25.34
C ILE A 98 -1.47 6.46 25.45
N GLN A 99 -0.80 6.24 24.32
CA GLN A 99 0.62 5.93 24.29
C GLN A 99 1.47 7.04 24.94
N GLU A 100 1.07 8.30 24.80
CA GLU A 100 1.67 9.48 25.44
C GLU A 100 1.73 9.40 26.96
N LYS A 101 0.66 8.89 27.58
CA LYS A 101 0.54 8.80 29.03
C LYS A 101 1.18 7.56 29.63
N VAL A 102 1.55 6.58 28.80
CA VAL A 102 2.04 5.27 29.24
C VAL A 102 3.52 5.11 28.81
N PRO A 103 4.49 5.27 29.73
CA PRO A 103 5.92 5.24 29.40
C PRO A 103 6.36 3.97 28.66
N ALA A 104 5.80 2.80 29.03
CA ALA A 104 6.11 1.53 28.38
C ALA A 104 5.73 1.48 26.88
N LEU A 105 4.79 2.34 26.45
CA LEU A 105 4.30 2.42 25.07
C LEU A 105 4.90 3.60 24.29
N ALA A 106 5.83 4.36 24.89
CA ALA A 106 6.37 5.58 24.31
C ALA A 106 7.38 5.37 23.18
N GLY A 107 7.92 4.15 23.04
CA GLY A 107 8.93 3.80 22.04
C GLY A 107 8.35 3.36 20.70
N ARG A 108 8.69 2.14 20.27
CA ARG A 108 8.38 1.60 18.94
C ARG A 108 6.88 1.55 18.61
N GLU A 109 6.02 1.32 19.60
CA GLU A 109 4.55 1.32 19.41
C GLU A 109 4.04 2.68 18.94
N ARG A 110 4.46 3.77 19.61
CA ARG A 110 4.09 5.13 19.24
C ARG A 110 4.66 5.52 17.89
N ALA A 111 5.93 5.20 17.64
CA ALA A 111 6.55 5.44 16.34
C ALA A 111 5.82 4.74 15.19
N ARG A 112 5.36 3.50 15.38
CA ARG A 112 4.54 2.78 14.38
C ARG A 112 3.20 3.46 14.12
N THR A 113 2.55 3.94 15.17
CA THR A 113 1.25 4.63 15.07
C THR A 113 1.40 5.95 14.31
N LEU A 114 2.45 6.71 14.61
CA LEU A 114 2.82 7.94 13.90
C LEU A 114 3.21 7.68 12.43
N ASN A 115 3.93 6.60 12.15
CA ASN A 115 4.23 6.21 10.77
C ASN A 115 2.95 5.91 9.96
N ARG A 116 2.00 5.20 10.57
CA ARG A 116 0.68 4.92 9.97
C ARG A 116 -0.11 6.20 9.71
N LEU A 117 -0.14 7.13 10.68
CA LEU A 117 -0.75 8.45 10.53
C LEU A 117 -0.10 9.23 9.38
N GLY A 118 1.23 9.22 9.32
CA GLY A 118 1.99 9.85 8.24
C GLY A 118 1.66 9.28 6.86
N ASN A 119 1.56 7.96 6.75
CA ASN A 119 1.17 7.31 5.49
C ASN A 119 -0.26 7.65 5.07
N MET A 120 -1.18 7.76 6.02
CA MET A 120 -2.56 8.15 5.76
C MET A 120 -2.65 9.60 5.28
N HIS A 121 -1.96 10.54 5.93
CA HIS A 121 -1.88 11.93 5.47
C HIS A 121 -1.23 12.04 4.09
N PHE A 122 -0.16 11.29 3.84
CA PHE A 122 0.47 11.23 2.52
C PHE A 122 -0.50 10.74 1.44
N SER A 123 -1.25 9.68 1.71
CA SER A 123 -2.28 9.15 0.81
C SER A 123 -3.43 10.16 0.57
N GLY A 124 -3.70 11.03 1.55
CA GLY A 124 -4.63 12.15 1.45
C GLY A 124 -4.05 13.41 0.79
N ASN A 125 -2.80 13.38 0.32
CA ASN A 125 -2.03 14.52 -0.17
C ASN A 125 -1.78 15.65 0.86
N ASP A 126 -1.96 15.38 2.16
CA ASP A 126 -1.55 16.29 3.23
C ASP A 126 -0.08 16.02 3.60
N TYR A 127 0.82 16.49 2.74
CA TYR A 127 2.26 16.27 2.90
C TYR A 127 2.82 16.91 4.17
N LYS A 128 2.22 18.00 4.65
CA LYS A 128 2.70 18.71 5.84
C LYS A 128 2.42 17.91 7.11
N SER A 129 1.20 17.42 7.28
CA SER A 129 0.85 16.58 8.44
C SER A 129 1.57 15.22 8.39
N ALA A 130 1.79 14.70 7.18
CA ALA A 130 2.58 13.49 6.98
C ALA A 130 4.04 13.65 7.45
N GLU A 131 4.69 14.72 7.03
CA GLU A 131 6.07 15.06 7.43
C GLU A 131 6.19 15.23 8.94
N ILE A 132 5.27 15.97 9.58
CA ILE A 132 5.26 16.16 11.03
C ILE A 132 5.19 14.81 11.76
N SER A 133 4.28 13.94 11.34
CA SER A 133 4.07 12.63 11.97
C SER A 133 5.33 11.75 11.87
N LEU A 134 5.99 11.74 10.70
CA LEU A 134 7.20 10.93 10.49
C LEU A 134 8.41 11.48 11.22
N LEU A 135 8.59 12.80 11.27
CA LEU A 135 9.67 13.42 12.05
C LEU A 135 9.52 13.11 13.55
N GLN A 136 8.30 13.09 14.07
CA GLN A 136 8.04 12.65 15.44
C GLN A 136 8.39 11.16 15.64
N ALA A 137 7.99 10.28 14.72
CA ALA A 137 8.33 8.85 14.78
C ALA A 137 9.84 8.61 14.76
N ILE A 138 10.56 9.30 13.86
CA ILE A 138 12.02 9.26 13.73
C ILE A 138 12.68 9.72 15.02
N LYS A 139 12.25 10.86 15.59
CA LYS A 139 12.78 11.38 16.85
C LYS A 139 12.62 10.39 18.01
N ILE A 140 11.46 9.74 18.12
CA ILE A 140 11.21 8.70 19.13
C ILE A 140 12.20 7.56 18.97
N LEU A 141 12.34 7.04 17.74
CA LEU A 141 13.19 5.90 17.46
C LEU A 141 14.67 6.20 17.70
N GLN A 142 15.16 7.35 17.22
CA GLN A 142 16.54 7.80 17.46
C GLN A 142 16.83 7.96 18.96
N SER A 143 15.92 8.60 19.70
CA SER A 143 16.13 8.86 21.13
C SER A 143 16.11 7.58 21.97
N ALA A 144 15.28 6.61 21.61
CA ALA A 144 15.08 5.38 22.40
C ALA A 144 15.97 4.21 21.96
N TYR A 145 16.34 4.13 20.68
CA TYR A 145 17.00 2.96 20.09
C TYR A 145 18.26 3.31 19.27
N GLY A 146 18.58 4.60 19.12
CA GLY A 146 19.78 5.09 18.45
C GLY A 146 19.60 5.39 16.96
N GLU A 147 20.61 6.08 16.40
CA GLU A 147 20.63 6.59 15.01
C GLU A 147 20.68 5.49 13.94
N GLU A 148 21.02 4.26 14.36
CA GLU A 148 21.14 3.07 13.50
C GLU A 148 19.98 2.09 13.68
N ASP A 149 18.93 2.45 14.43
CA ASP A 149 17.76 1.58 14.60
C ASP A 149 17.07 1.31 13.27
N THR A 150 16.79 0.04 13.04
CA THR A 150 16.28 -0.44 11.76
C THR A 150 14.79 -0.14 11.57
N GLY A 151 14.08 0.21 12.65
CA GLY A 151 12.74 0.79 12.59
C GLY A 151 12.71 2.16 11.90
N LEU A 152 13.85 2.83 11.75
CA LEU A 152 13.94 4.10 11.02
C LEU A 152 13.79 3.94 9.49
N ILE A 153 14.07 2.76 8.93
CA ILE A 153 14.10 2.54 7.47
C ILE A 153 12.77 2.92 6.82
N GLY A 154 11.64 2.41 7.32
CA GLY A 154 10.32 2.71 6.77
C GLY A 154 9.90 4.17 6.93
N ASN A 155 10.38 4.84 7.99
CA ASN A 155 10.10 6.25 8.23
C ASN A 155 10.88 7.14 7.26
N PHE A 156 12.18 6.88 7.07
CA PHE A 156 13.01 7.60 6.10
C PHE A 156 12.55 7.35 4.66
N ALA A 157 12.14 6.12 4.32
CA ALA A 157 11.61 5.82 2.99
C ALA A 157 10.39 6.69 2.65
N LEU A 158 9.38 6.69 3.52
CA LEU A 158 8.16 7.47 3.30
C LEU A 158 8.43 8.98 3.35
N LEU A 159 9.32 9.45 4.24
CA LEU A 159 9.70 10.87 4.29
C LEU A 159 10.40 11.31 3.00
N GLY A 160 11.25 10.45 2.43
CA GLY A 160 11.86 10.67 1.12
C GLY A 160 10.84 10.78 -0.02
N ASP A 161 9.83 9.92 -0.02
CA ASP A 161 8.73 9.98 -1.00
C ASP A 161 7.89 11.26 -0.84
N ILE A 162 7.65 11.71 0.39
CA ILE A 162 6.97 12.98 0.69
C ILE A 162 7.78 14.17 0.14
N PHE A 163 9.08 14.20 0.41
CA PHE A 163 9.96 15.25 -0.12
C PHE A 163 9.98 15.26 -1.65
N LEU A 164 10.02 14.09 -2.29
CA LEU A 164 9.91 14.00 -3.74
C LEU A 164 8.58 14.55 -4.25
N ALA A 165 7.45 14.21 -3.61
CA ALA A 165 6.13 14.72 -3.98
C ALA A 165 6.02 16.25 -3.84
N GLN A 166 6.76 16.84 -2.89
CA GLN A 166 6.88 18.28 -2.70
C GLN A 166 7.94 18.96 -3.60
N GLY A 167 8.66 18.20 -4.44
CA GLY A 167 9.73 18.72 -5.29
C GLY A 167 11.05 19.03 -4.57
N ARG A 168 11.17 18.64 -3.29
CA ARG A 168 12.37 18.80 -2.45
C ARG A 168 13.40 17.70 -2.75
N LEU A 169 13.96 17.72 -3.96
CA LEU A 169 14.75 16.61 -4.50
C LEU A 169 16.01 16.28 -3.69
N GLU A 170 16.72 17.28 -3.18
CA GLU A 170 17.95 17.10 -2.39
C GLU A 170 17.67 16.46 -1.03
N GLU A 171 16.61 16.90 -0.36
CA GLU A 171 16.18 16.33 0.91
C GLU A 171 15.66 14.90 0.72
N ALA A 172 14.90 14.66 -0.36
CA ALA A 172 14.44 13.33 -0.73
C ALA A 172 15.61 12.37 -0.93
N GLU A 173 16.61 12.77 -1.73
CA GLU A 173 17.80 11.96 -1.98
C GLU A 173 18.58 11.65 -0.71
N THR A 174 18.87 12.67 0.10
CA THR A 174 19.61 12.53 1.36
C THR A 174 18.90 11.57 2.31
N THR A 175 17.58 11.72 2.44
CA THR A 175 16.75 10.88 3.30
C THR A 175 16.70 9.43 2.81
N LEU A 176 16.51 9.21 1.51
CA LEU A 176 16.45 7.88 0.92
C LEU A 176 17.81 7.17 0.97
N LYS A 177 18.92 7.89 0.74
CA LYS A 177 20.27 7.35 0.93
C LYS A 177 20.48 6.85 2.35
N ARG A 178 20.01 7.59 3.34
CA ARG A 178 20.07 7.16 4.75
C ARG A 178 19.28 5.87 4.98
N ALA A 179 18.09 5.73 4.38
CA ALA A 179 17.32 4.50 4.44
C ALA A 179 18.06 3.31 3.78
N VAL A 180 18.73 3.52 2.64
CA VAL A 180 19.58 2.50 1.99
C VAL A 180 20.74 2.09 2.90
N THR A 181 21.51 3.04 3.44
CA THR A 181 22.66 2.75 4.29
C THR A 181 22.27 1.96 5.54
N LEU A 182 21.13 2.28 6.16
CA LEU A 182 20.61 1.51 7.31
C LEU A 182 20.20 0.08 6.91
N ASN A 183 19.57 -0.07 5.76
CA ASN A 183 19.17 -1.37 5.23
C ASN A 183 20.40 -2.23 4.84
N GLU A 184 21.47 -1.63 4.31
CA GLU A 184 22.72 -2.33 3.95
C GLU A 184 23.48 -2.88 5.17
N LYS A 185 23.38 -2.24 6.33
CA LYS A 185 24.02 -2.69 7.59
C LYS A 185 23.34 -3.93 8.20
N GLN A 186 22.13 -4.29 7.79
CA GLN A 186 21.48 -5.53 8.24
C GLN A 186 21.98 -6.74 7.44
N SER A 187 22.75 -7.62 8.08
CA SER A 187 23.40 -8.76 7.43
C SER A 187 22.53 -9.99 7.13
N ASN A 188 21.20 -9.95 7.29
CA ASN A 188 20.42 -11.18 7.21
C ASN A 188 19.08 -11.17 6.48
N ASP A 189 18.57 -10.05 5.98
CA ASP A 189 17.26 -10.10 5.30
C ASP A 189 17.03 -8.84 4.42
N LYS A 190 17.86 -8.69 3.37
CA LYS A 190 17.51 -7.83 2.24
C LYS A 190 16.17 -8.28 1.69
N VAL A 191 15.31 -7.36 1.23
CA VAL A 191 14.63 -7.49 -0.09
C VAL A 191 13.51 -6.48 -0.32
N TYR A 192 12.94 -5.82 0.69
CA TYR A 192 11.66 -5.15 0.43
C TYR A 192 11.66 -3.64 0.25
N TRP A 193 12.18 -2.92 1.23
CA TRP A 193 12.23 -1.46 1.19
C TRP A 193 13.26 -0.98 0.16
N GLU A 194 14.34 -1.74 0.02
CA GLU A 194 15.48 -1.44 -0.86
C GLU A 194 15.05 -1.21 -2.32
N GLN A 195 14.18 -2.05 -2.90
CA GLN A 195 13.75 -1.84 -4.29
C GLN A 195 12.94 -0.55 -4.48
N SER A 196 12.03 -0.24 -3.55
CA SER A 196 11.21 0.98 -3.62
C SER A 196 12.07 2.22 -3.47
N ILE A 197 12.93 2.23 -2.44
CA ILE A 197 13.84 3.33 -2.15
C ILE A 197 14.80 3.57 -3.34
N LEU A 198 15.37 2.50 -3.92
CA LEU A 198 16.26 2.62 -5.07
C LEU A 198 15.54 3.12 -6.33
N ARG A 199 14.26 2.74 -6.57
CA ARG A 199 13.47 3.32 -7.66
C ARG A 199 13.19 4.80 -7.46
N THR A 200 12.87 5.22 -6.24
CA THR A 200 12.67 6.65 -5.94
C THR A 200 13.98 7.43 -6.14
N LEU A 201 15.13 6.89 -5.71
CA LEU A 201 16.45 7.48 -5.96
C LEU A 201 16.78 7.55 -7.45
N GLU A 202 16.50 6.49 -8.21
CA GLU A 202 16.68 6.47 -9.66
C GLU A 202 15.85 7.57 -10.35
N LYS A 203 14.59 7.73 -9.95
CA LYS A 203 13.73 8.82 -10.42
C LYS A 203 14.32 10.20 -10.09
N ILE A 204 14.81 10.40 -8.87
CA ILE A 204 15.47 11.66 -8.46
C ILE A 204 16.71 11.92 -9.33
N TYR A 205 17.54 10.91 -9.57
CA TYR A 205 18.72 11.05 -10.42
C TYR A 205 18.38 11.43 -11.86
N ARG A 206 17.35 10.82 -12.45
CA ARG A 206 16.85 11.22 -13.77
C ARG A 206 16.35 12.66 -13.79
N LEU A 207 15.54 13.05 -12.79
CA LEU A 207 15.00 14.41 -12.68
C LEU A 207 16.09 15.48 -12.51
N THR A 208 17.26 15.09 -12.01
CA THR A 208 18.42 15.98 -11.78
C THR A 208 19.50 15.84 -12.84
N GLY A 209 19.26 15.11 -13.94
CA GLY A 209 20.21 14.95 -15.04
C GLY A 209 21.45 14.09 -14.71
N ARG A 210 21.40 13.30 -13.63
CA ARG A 210 22.49 12.43 -13.18
C ARG A 210 22.29 11.01 -13.71
N ASP A 211 22.33 10.88 -15.03
CA ASP A 211 21.97 9.64 -15.75
C ASP A 211 22.85 8.44 -15.39
N ASP A 212 24.13 8.66 -15.08
CA ASP A 212 25.04 7.59 -14.68
C ASP A 212 24.63 6.98 -13.33
N LEU A 213 24.29 7.82 -12.36
CA LEU A 213 23.77 7.37 -11.06
C LEU A 213 22.40 6.70 -11.21
N ALA A 214 21.55 7.19 -12.11
CA ALA A 214 20.27 6.55 -12.40
C ALA A 214 20.46 5.13 -12.95
N LYS A 215 21.36 4.95 -13.93
CA LYS A 215 21.68 3.63 -14.50
C LYS A 215 22.28 2.68 -13.47
N GLU A 216 23.23 3.16 -12.66
CA GLU A 216 23.84 2.36 -11.59
C GLU A 216 22.78 1.90 -10.57
N THR A 217 21.91 2.82 -10.15
CA THR A 217 20.83 2.54 -9.21
C THR A 217 19.81 1.56 -9.80
N ALA A 218 19.48 1.70 -11.09
CA ALA A 218 18.62 0.78 -11.82
C ALA A 218 19.20 -0.66 -11.85
N ALA A 219 20.50 -0.78 -12.14
CA ALA A 219 21.17 -2.07 -12.14
C ALA A 219 21.18 -2.74 -10.75
N LYS A 220 21.35 -1.94 -9.69
CA LYS A 220 21.32 -2.43 -8.30
C LYS A 220 20.00 -3.11 -7.97
N PHE A 221 18.86 -2.49 -8.24
CA PHE A 221 17.57 -3.11 -7.91
C PHE A 221 17.08 -4.14 -8.93
N ALA A 222 17.49 -4.08 -10.20
CA ALA A 222 17.17 -5.10 -11.20
C ALA A 222 17.74 -6.49 -10.83
N ASN A 223 18.87 -6.51 -10.13
CA ASN A 223 19.53 -7.72 -9.63
C ASN A 223 18.97 -8.22 -8.29
N ILE A 224 18.08 -7.47 -7.63
CA ILE A 224 17.39 -7.95 -6.43
C ILE A 224 16.29 -8.92 -6.85
N LYS A 225 16.62 -10.22 -6.84
CA LYS A 225 15.62 -11.29 -6.97
C LYS A 225 14.54 -11.09 -5.88
N PRO A 226 13.24 -11.19 -6.20
CA PRO A 226 12.21 -11.23 -5.16
C PRO A 226 12.50 -12.43 -4.26
N SER A 227 13.04 -12.18 -3.07
CA SER A 227 13.31 -13.25 -2.11
C SER A 227 12.00 -13.75 -1.54
N ALA A 228 11.82 -15.06 -1.62
CA ALA A 228 10.82 -15.79 -0.86
C ALA A 228 11.21 -15.73 0.62
N PHE A 229 10.38 -15.10 1.44
CA PHE A 229 10.60 -14.99 2.89
C PHE A 229 9.76 -15.99 3.68
N ILE A 230 10.37 -17.04 4.23
CA ILE A 230 9.88 -17.73 5.43
C ILE A 230 11.07 -18.18 6.33
N THR A 231 11.23 -17.41 7.42
CA THR A 231 11.53 -17.75 8.83
C THR A 231 12.74 -18.64 9.19
N ASN A 232 13.77 -17.99 9.76
CA ASN A 232 14.76 -18.63 10.63
C ASN A 232 14.19 -18.86 12.05
N VAL A 233 13.36 -19.88 12.19
CA VAL A 233 13.45 -20.86 13.29
C VAL A 233 13.10 -22.18 12.64
N LYS A 234 14.08 -23.03 12.35
CA LYS A 234 13.80 -24.44 12.04
C LYS A 234 13.48 -25.09 13.38
N PRO A 235 12.24 -25.56 13.63
CA PRO A 235 12.02 -26.52 14.70
C PRO A 235 12.83 -27.77 14.33
N ASP A 236 13.52 -28.38 15.29
CA ASP A 236 14.20 -29.65 15.03
C ASP A 236 13.19 -30.68 14.48
N GLY A 237 13.32 -31.02 13.18
CA GLY A 237 12.36 -31.86 12.47
C GLY A 237 12.23 -31.55 10.97
N LYS A 238 11.50 -32.41 10.24
CA LYS A 238 11.19 -32.22 8.81
C LYS A 238 10.02 -31.25 8.67
N PHE A 239 10.31 -29.97 8.49
CA PHE A 239 9.32 -28.93 8.22
C PHE A 239 9.05 -28.78 6.72
N LYS A 240 7.78 -28.81 6.30
CA LYS A 240 7.31 -28.47 4.95
C LYS A 240 6.43 -27.22 5.04
N ASN A 241 6.65 -26.27 4.13
CA ASN A 241 5.88 -25.02 4.10
C ASN A 241 4.44 -25.26 3.62
N ALA A 242 3.53 -24.38 4.05
CA ALA A 242 2.22 -24.27 3.45
C ALA A 242 2.37 -23.87 1.97
N ASN A 243 1.42 -24.26 1.12
CA ASN A 243 1.47 -23.94 -0.29
C ASN A 243 0.08 -23.66 -0.87
N LEU A 244 0.02 -22.87 -1.94
CA LEU A 244 -1.19 -22.64 -2.72
C LEU A 244 -1.33 -23.73 -3.78
N ARG A 245 -2.50 -24.38 -3.85
CA ARG A 245 -2.81 -25.41 -4.86
C ARG A 245 -3.17 -24.76 -6.19
N GLN A 246 -2.24 -24.75 -7.13
CA GLN A 246 -2.40 -24.01 -8.40
C GLN A 246 -3.59 -24.49 -9.24
N ASP A 247 -3.89 -25.79 -9.22
CA ASP A 247 -5.05 -26.42 -9.87
C ASP A 247 -6.39 -25.95 -9.31
N SER A 248 -6.41 -25.42 -8.09
CA SER A 248 -7.61 -24.85 -7.47
C SER A 248 -7.80 -23.35 -7.73
N CYS A 249 -6.82 -22.69 -8.36
CA CYS A 249 -6.79 -21.24 -8.50
C CYS A 249 -7.19 -20.80 -9.89
N LYS A 250 -8.21 -19.94 -9.97
CA LYS A 250 -8.44 -19.13 -11.17
C LYS A 250 -7.44 -17.97 -11.17
N LYS A 251 -6.73 -17.79 -12.29
CA LYS A 251 -5.84 -16.63 -12.48
C LYS A 251 -6.65 -15.32 -12.29
N PRO A 252 -6.17 -14.36 -11.48
CA PRO A 252 -6.80 -13.05 -11.35
C PRO A 252 -6.98 -12.37 -12.71
N GLU A 253 -8.21 -11.93 -12.99
CA GLU A 253 -8.53 -11.17 -14.19
C GLU A 253 -8.00 -9.74 -14.06
N TYR A 254 -7.43 -9.20 -15.14
CA TYR A 254 -6.89 -7.84 -15.12
C TYR A 254 -8.03 -6.84 -14.95
N PRO A 255 -8.02 -5.99 -13.91
CA PRO A 255 -9.09 -5.04 -13.70
C PRO A 255 -9.22 -4.11 -14.90
N ARG A 256 -10.46 -3.88 -15.33
CA ARG A 256 -10.75 -3.09 -16.53
C ARG A 256 -10.17 -1.68 -16.48
N GLU A 257 -10.28 -1.01 -15.34
CA GLU A 257 -9.70 0.31 -15.12
C GLU A 257 -8.17 0.27 -15.15
N ALA A 258 -7.58 -0.78 -14.58
CA ALA A 258 -6.13 -0.96 -14.57
C ALA A 258 -5.57 -1.21 -15.97
N LEU A 259 -6.30 -1.95 -16.81
CA LEU A 259 -5.98 -2.08 -18.25
C LEU A 259 -6.04 -0.72 -18.95
N MET A 260 -7.09 0.07 -18.69
CA MET A 260 -7.27 1.39 -19.32
C MET A 260 -6.12 2.37 -18.98
N TYR A 261 -5.61 2.32 -17.75
CA TYR A 261 -4.50 3.17 -17.31
C TYR A 261 -3.12 2.49 -17.45
N GLU A 262 -3.06 1.32 -18.10
CA GLU A 262 -1.84 0.51 -18.26
C GLU A 262 -1.10 0.26 -16.94
N LEU A 263 -1.85 0.15 -15.84
CA LEU A 263 -1.29 0.01 -14.51
C LEU A 263 -0.64 -1.36 -14.41
N GLN A 264 0.65 -1.39 -14.13
CA GLN A 264 1.39 -2.62 -13.85
C GLN A 264 1.91 -2.57 -12.43
N GLY A 265 2.25 -3.72 -11.89
CA GLY A 265 2.86 -3.77 -10.58
C GLY A 265 2.83 -5.15 -9.97
N ARG A 266 3.35 -5.24 -8.75
CA ARG A 266 3.48 -6.51 -8.03
C ARG A 266 2.83 -6.35 -6.69
N VAL A 267 1.87 -7.21 -6.39
CA VAL A 267 1.30 -7.32 -5.05
C VAL A 267 1.91 -8.52 -4.34
N GLN A 268 2.19 -8.36 -3.05
CA GLN A 268 2.48 -9.47 -2.16
C GLN A 268 1.49 -9.51 -1.03
N PHE A 269 1.12 -10.71 -0.63
CA PHE A 269 0.19 -10.93 0.46
C PHE A 269 0.59 -12.16 1.27
N ARG A 270 0.06 -12.18 2.48
CA ARG A 270 0.32 -13.18 3.50
C ARG A 270 -0.98 -13.82 3.90
N PHE A 271 -1.01 -15.14 3.93
CA PHE A 271 -2.13 -15.95 4.40
C PHE A 271 -1.66 -16.81 5.57
N LEU A 272 -2.32 -16.72 6.71
CA LEU A 272 -2.12 -17.66 7.82
C LEU A 272 -2.91 -18.91 7.51
N ILE A 273 -2.24 -19.95 7.03
CA ILE A 273 -2.87 -21.21 6.65
C ILE A 273 -2.93 -22.08 7.90
N THR A 274 -4.14 -22.45 8.29
CA THR A 274 -4.42 -23.37 9.40
C THR A 274 -4.01 -24.80 9.06
N GLU A 275 -4.01 -25.68 10.06
CA GLU A 275 -3.76 -27.12 9.91
C GLU A 275 -4.69 -27.82 8.91
N THR A 276 -5.84 -27.22 8.61
CA THR A 276 -6.83 -27.74 7.64
C THR A 276 -6.68 -27.18 6.23
N GLY A 277 -5.73 -26.25 6.00
CA GLY A 277 -5.56 -25.56 4.73
C GLY A 277 -6.48 -24.34 4.54
N SER A 278 -7.22 -23.93 5.58
CA SER A 278 -8.07 -22.73 5.56
C SER A 278 -7.28 -21.47 5.94
N ILE A 279 -7.66 -20.31 5.41
CA ILE A 279 -7.05 -19.01 5.77
C ILE A 279 -7.64 -18.50 7.09
N ALA A 280 -6.82 -18.44 8.15
CA ALA A 280 -7.18 -17.82 9.44
C ALA A 280 -6.99 -16.30 9.45
N ALA A 281 -6.00 -15.79 8.73
CA ALA A 281 -5.70 -14.36 8.63
C ALA A 281 -5.10 -14.05 7.27
N LYS A 282 -5.35 -12.85 6.75
CA LYS A 282 -4.76 -12.42 5.48
C LYS A 282 -4.51 -10.92 5.44
N TYR A 283 -3.42 -10.53 4.81
CA TYR A 283 -3.13 -9.12 4.55
C TYR A 283 -2.22 -8.95 3.34
N ILE A 284 -2.27 -7.77 2.74
CA ILE A 284 -1.32 -7.35 1.71
C ILE A 284 -0.06 -6.88 2.42
N SER A 285 1.06 -7.58 2.20
CA SER A 285 2.36 -7.18 2.72
C SER A 285 3.03 -6.13 1.84
N GLN A 286 2.68 -6.05 0.55
CA GLN A 286 3.02 -4.95 -0.36
C GLN A 286 1.99 -4.75 -1.42
N SER A 287 1.62 -3.48 -1.54
CA SER A 287 0.88 -2.95 -2.65
C SER A 287 1.74 -2.91 -3.91
N SER A 288 1.10 -3.18 -5.04
CA SER A 288 1.58 -2.91 -6.39
C SER A 288 1.74 -1.42 -6.71
N GLY A 289 1.35 -0.53 -5.79
CA GLY A 289 1.20 0.91 -6.03
C GLY A 289 -0.21 1.27 -6.52
N TRP A 290 -1.05 0.27 -6.83
CA TRP A 290 -2.38 0.46 -7.39
C TRP A 290 -3.39 -0.42 -6.65
N LYS A 291 -4.23 0.20 -5.82
CA LYS A 291 -5.22 -0.54 -5.01
C LYS A 291 -6.09 -1.48 -5.86
N VAL A 292 -6.46 -1.06 -7.06
CA VAL A 292 -7.27 -1.86 -7.99
C VAL A 292 -6.59 -3.18 -8.39
N LEU A 293 -5.26 -3.16 -8.58
CA LEU A 293 -4.45 -4.35 -8.86
C LEU A 293 -4.26 -5.20 -7.60
N ASP A 294 -4.11 -4.56 -6.45
CA ASP A 294 -3.94 -5.25 -5.18
C ASP A 294 -5.19 -6.03 -4.80
N ASP A 295 -6.35 -5.38 -4.84
CA ASP A 295 -7.64 -5.97 -4.51
C ASP A 295 -7.94 -7.14 -5.43
N ALA A 296 -7.70 -6.99 -6.74
CA ALA A 296 -8.02 -8.01 -7.72
C ALA A 296 -7.23 -9.30 -7.48
N ALA A 297 -5.92 -9.18 -7.22
CA ALA A 297 -5.08 -10.34 -6.97
C ALA A 297 -5.31 -10.91 -5.57
N PHE A 298 -5.44 -10.06 -4.55
CA PHE A 298 -5.69 -10.48 -3.18
C PHE A 298 -7.02 -11.22 -3.04
N ASN A 299 -8.09 -10.70 -3.66
CA ASN A 299 -9.41 -11.32 -3.61
C ASN A 299 -9.47 -12.63 -4.39
N ALA A 300 -8.96 -12.65 -5.62
CA ALA A 300 -8.98 -13.87 -6.44
C ALA A 300 -8.17 -15.01 -5.81
N LEU A 301 -6.97 -14.71 -5.30
CA LEU A 301 -6.08 -15.73 -4.74
C LEU A 301 -6.47 -16.14 -3.31
N SER A 302 -7.30 -15.34 -2.62
CA SER A 302 -7.92 -15.75 -1.36
C SER A 302 -8.95 -16.88 -1.50
N LEU A 303 -9.45 -17.13 -2.72
CA LEU A 303 -10.45 -18.17 -2.99
C LEU A 303 -9.84 -19.53 -3.33
N CYS A 304 -8.51 -19.59 -3.42
CA CYS A 304 -7.77 -20.81 -3.69
C CYS A 304 -7.84 -21.81 -2.53
N LYS A 305 -7.50 -23.07 -2.81
CA LYS A 305 -7.22 -24.08 -1.79
C LYS A 305 -5.72 -24.06 -1.44
N PHE A 306 -5.42 -24.39 -0.19
CA PHE A 306 -4.05 -24.42 0.33
C PHE A 306 -3.73 -25.76 0.97
N ASP A 307 -2.50 -26.20 0.78
CA ASP A 307 -1.90 -27.23 1.60
C ASP A 307 -1.34 -26.60 2.88
N PRO A 308 -1.68 -27.14 4.07
CA PRO A 308 -1.10 -26.68 5.32
C PRO A 308 0.41 -26.97 5.38
N ALA A 309 1.12 -26.22 6.21
CA ALA A 309 2.49 -26.58 6.56
C ALA A 309 2.49 -27.90 7.36
N SER A 310 3.60 -28.64 7.37
CA SER A 310 3.74 -29.83 8.21
C SER A 310 5.06 -29.83 8.96
N LEU A 311 5.05 -30.21 10.24
CA LEU A 311 6.23 -30.51 11.05
C LEU A 311 6.21 -31.98 11.43
N ASN A 312 7.21 -32.76 10.98
CA ASN A 312 7.27 -34.20 11.21
C ASN A 312 5.95 -34.90 10.79
N ASP A 313 5.48 -34.55 9.58
CA ASP A 313 4.26 -35.05 8.94
C ASP A 313 2.94 -34.73 9.69
N LYS A 314 2.97 -33.89 10.72
CA LYS A 314 1.77 -33.31 11.35
C LYS A 314 1.51 -31.91 10.80
N SER A 315 0.28 -31.65 10.38
CA SER A 315 -0.12 -30.32 9.90
C SER A 315 0.01 -29.28 11.01
N VAL A 316 0.54 -28.10 10.68
CA VAL A 316 0.74 -26.98 11.59
C VAL A 316 0.28 -25.69 10.94
N THR A 317 -0.24 -24.77 11.75
CA THR A 317 -0.62 -23.43 11.28
C THR A 317 0.64 -22.63 10.93
N SER A 318 0.70 -22.04 9.74
CA SER A 318 1.87 -21.28 9.28
C SER A 318 1.51 -20.19 8.28
N TRP A 319 2.31 -19.12 8.26
CA TRP A 319 2.17 -18.04 7.29
C TRP A 319 2.71 -18.45 5.92
N LEU A 320 1.86 -18.42 4.90
CA LEU A 320 2.24 -18.47 3.50
C LEU A 320 2.40 -17.04 2.96
N GLY A 321 3.56 -16.74 2.38
CA GLY A 321 3.75 -15.56 1.54
C GLY A 321 3.53 -15.90 0.07
N TYR A 322 2.79 -15.06 -0.65
CA TYR A 322 2.55 -15.26 -2.08
C TYR A 322 2.65 -13.92 -2.82
N GLN A 323 3.12 -13.98 -4.07
CA GLN A 323 3.35 -12.81 -4.93
C GLN A 323 2.59 -12.97 -6.24
N TYR A 324 1.91 -11.91 -6.65
CA TYR A 324 1.28 -11.84 -7.95
C TYR A 324 1.83 -10.64 -8.75
N VAL A 325 2.14 -10.87 -10.02
CA VAL A 325 2.72 -9.86 -10.91
C VAL A 325 1.71 -9.52 -12.00
N TRP A 326 1.31 -8.26 -12.03
CA TRP A 326 0.56 -7.65 -13.10
C TRP A 326 1.54 -7.09 -14.12
N SER A 327 1.63 -7.74 -15.29
CA SER A 327 2.41 -7.25 -16.42
C SER A 327 1.54 -7.19 -17.67
N LEU A 328 1.75 -6.15 -18.47
CA LEU A 328 1.28 -6.07 -19.84
C LEU A 328 2.52 -6.41 -20.67
N GLY A 329 2.74 -7.71 -20.95
CA GLY A 329 3.84 -8.12 -21.83
C GLY A 329 3.63 -7.64 -23.26
N VAL A 330 4.60 -7.90 -24.15
CA VAL A 330 4.37 -7.85 -25.61
C VAL A 330 3.25 -8.83 -26.03
N GLU A 331 2.94 -9.80 -25.17
CA GLU A 331 1.86 -10.80 -25.30
C GLU A 331 0.72 -10.61 -24.28
N GLY A 332 0.75 -9.56 -23.44
CA GLY A 332 -0.41 -9.21 -22.62
C GLY A 332 -1.51 -8.62 -23.51
N PRO A 333 -2.81 -8.73 -23.18
CA PRO A 333 -3.83 -8.05 -23.95
C PRO A 333 -3.57 -6.54 -23.83
N ALA A 334 -3.04 -5.94 -24.89
CA ALA A 334 -2.99 -4.49 -25.02
C ALA A 334 -4.43 -4.00 -24.85
N ALA A 335 -4.67 -3.08 -23.92
CA ALA A 335 -5.97 -2.43 -23.85
C ALA A 335 -6.21 -1.78 -25.22
N PRO A 336 -7.33 -2.09 -25.91
CA PRO A 336 -7.61 -1.47 -27.19
C PRO A 336 -7.55 0.05 -27.05
N THR A 337 -6.72 0.71 -27.86
CA THR A 337 -6.56 2.16 -27.80
C THR A 337 -7.55 2.83 -28.75
N PRO A 338 -8.02 4.04 -28.43
CA PRO A 338 -8.82 4.80 -29.38
C PRO A 338 -7.94 5.22 -30.55
N GLU A 339 -8.42 5.03 -31.78
CA GLU A 339 -7.68 5.38 -32.99
C GLU A 339 -8.05 6.81 -33.41
N LEU A 340 -7.04 7.65 -33.64
CA LEU A 340 -7.28 9.02 -34.07
C LEU A 340 -7.87 9.03 -35.48
N ILE A 341 -9.01 9.70 -35.66
CA ILE A 341 -9.51 10.02 -37.00
C ILE A 341 -8.70 11.23 -37.48
N GLU A 342 -7.60 11.01 -38.22
CA GLU A 342 -6.61 12.05 -38.54
C GLU A 342 -7.22 13.32 -39.13
N SER A 343 -8.26 13.19 -39.97
CA SER A 343 -8.95 14.33 -40.58
C SER A 343 -9.63 15.27 -39.59
N SER A 344 -9.97 14.78 -38.39
CA SER A 344 -10.61 15.58 -37.33
C SER A 344 -9.63 16.42 -36.51
N CYS A 345 -8.33 16.15 -36.63
CA CYS A 345 -7.30 16.71 -35.75
C CYS A 345 -6.30 17.57 -36.53
N ARG A 346 -6.81 18.37 -37.48
CA ARG A 346 -6.01 19.23 -38.36
C ARG A 346 -5.64 20.54 -37.68
N SER A 347 -4.39 20.96 -37.89
CA SER A 347 -3.86 22.24 -37.45
C SER A 347 -2.70 22.65 -38.35
N ASP A 348 -2.60 23.93 -38.67
CA ASP A 348 -1.48 24.49 -39.44
C ASP A 348 -0.24 24.71 -38.56
N LYS A 349 -0.41 24.68 -37.23
CA LYS A 349 0.66 24.91 -36.24
C LYS A 349 1.22 23.61 -35.66
N TYR A 350 0.39 22.58 -35.56
CA TYR A 350 0.73 21.36 -34.83
C TYR A 350 0.36 20.12 -35.63
N SER A 351 1.21 19.11 -35.55
CA SER A 351 0.96 17.81 -36.16
C SER A 351 1.11 16.70 -35.12
N VAL A 352 0.27 15.68 -35.26
CA VAL A 352 0.35 14.48 -34.41
C VAL A 352 1.49 13.60 -34.89
N VAL A 353 2.26 13.03 -33.96
CA VAL A 353 3.33 12.08 -34.28
C VAL A 353 3.04 10.71 -33.72
N ASN A 354 3.60 9.69 -34.39
CA ASN A 354 3.41 8.29 -34.01
C ASN A 354 3.83 8.03 -32.55
N PRO A 355 3.17 7.08 -31.85
CA PRO A 355 3.48 6.73 -30.47
C PRO A 355 4.94 6.33 -30.19
N GLY A 356 5.70 5.93 -31.22
CA GLY A 356 7.14 5.59 -31.14
C GLY A 356 8.11 6.74 -31.45
N ALA A 357 7.62 7.96 -31.74
CA ALA A 357 8.48 9.11 -31.98
C ALA A 357 9.30 9.44 -30.73
N LYS A 358 10.62 9.63 -30.88
CA LYS A 358 11.55 9.92 -29.77
C LYS A 358 11.56 11.39 -29.31
N GLN A 359 10.92 12.27 -30.08
CA GLN A 359 10.85 13.70 -29.79
C GLN A 359 9.42 14.19 -30.01
N TRP A 360 8.94 15.00 -29.08
CA TRP A 360 7.63 15.65 -29.13
C TRP A 360 7.69 16.98 -28.37
N LEU A 361 6.77 17.88 -28.72
CA LEU A 361 6.64 19.19 -28.08
C LEU A 361 5.75 19.12 -26.83
N VAL A 362 4.58 18.47 -26.97
CA VAL A 362 3.61 18.26 -25.89
C VAL A 362 3.11 16.83 -25.96
N ARG A 363 2.98 16.17 -24.80
CA ARG A 363 2.33 14.86 -24.67
C ARG A 363 1.10 14.99 -23.78
N LEU A 364 -0.03 14.55 -24.31
CA LEU A 364 -1.32 14.59 -23.63
C LEU A 364 -1.83 13.17 -23.39
N ARG A 365 -2.39 12.94 -22.20
CA ARG A 365 -3.23 11.77 -21.89
C ARG A 365 -4.68 12.22 -21.75
N PHE A 366 -5.61 11.41 -22.23
CA PHE A 366 -7.04 11.75 -22.24
C PHE A 366 -7.88 10.48 -22.23
N LEU A 367 -9.17 10.62 -21.98
CA LEU A 367 -10.18 9.57 -22.15
C LEU A 367 -10.97 9.83 -23.42
N VAL A 368 -11.36 8.76 -24.11
CA VAL A 368 -12.26 8.77 -25.26
C VAL A 368 -13.49 7.98 -24.87
N ASP A 369 -14.67 8.59 -24.97
CA ASP A 369 -15.94 7.90 -24.70
C ASP A 369 -16.41 7.01 -25.86
N ALA A 370 -17.56 6.36 -25.69
CA ALA A 370 -18.12 5.47 -26.71
C ALA A 370 -18.53 6.19 -28.02
N GLN A 371 -18.58 7.52 -28.01
CA GLN A 371 -18.89 8.37 -29.17
C GLN A 371 -17.61 8.90 -29.84
N GLY A 372 -16.43 8.59 -29.32
CA GLY A 372 -15.16 9.06 -29.87
C GLY A 372 -14.72 10.43 -29.36
N LYS A 373 -15.39 10.99 -28.34
CA LYS A 373 -15.11 12.32 -27.82
C LYS A 373 -14.11 12.29 -26.68
N THR A 374 -13.19 13.26 -26.67
CA THR A 374 -12.16 13.39 -25.65
C THR A 374 -12.66 14.03 -24.35
N SER A 375 -12.12 13.60 -23.22
CA SER A 375 -12.36 14.17 -21.88
C SER A 375 -11.17 13.90 -20.95
N GLY A 376 -11.12 14.58 -19.81
CA GLY A 376 -10.08 14.33 -18.80
C GLY A 376 -8.65 14.53 -19.33
N ILE A 377 -8.45 15.49 -20.23
CA ILE A 377 -7.16 15.77 -20.86
C ILE A 377 -6.17 16.26 -19.80
N LYS A 378 -5.01 15.62 -19.73
CA LYS A 378 -3.89 15.96 -18.87
C LYS A 378 -2.62 16.09 -19.69
N ILE A 379 -1.84 17.13 -19.41
CA ILE A 379 -0.49 17.29 -19.94
C ILE A 379 0.44 16.38 -19.14
N GLU A 380 1.04 15.40 -19.81
CA GLU A 380 2.08 14.54 -19.24
C GLU A 380 3.46 15.16 -19.42
N ASP A 381 3.74 15.68 -20.63
CA ASP A 381 4.98 16.39 -20.95
C ASP A 381 4.62 17.76 -21.56
N SER A 382 5.03 18.84 -20.89
CA SER A 382 4.75 20.24 -21.29
C SER A 382 5.86 20.80 -22.19
N SER A 383 5.51 21.70 -23.10
CA SER A 383 6.48 22.44 -23.91
C SER A 383 7.19 23.56 -23.14
N LYS A 384 6.83 23.79 -21.87
CA LYS A 384 7.23 24.92 -21.00
C LYS A 384 6.73 26.29 -21.50
N ASP A 385 5.79 26.29 -22.44
CA ASP A 385 5.08 27.48 -22.91
C ASP A 385 3.59 27.21 -22.75
N SER A 386 2.96 27.88 -21.79
CA SER A 386 1.55 27.66 -21.46
C SER A 386 0.61 28.01 -22.61
N THR A 387 1.02 28.88 -23.54
CA THR A 387 0.23 29.21 -24.73
C THR A 387 0.19 28.01 -25.66
N VAL A 388 1.35 27.40 -25.91
CA VAL A 388 1.49 26.20 -26.73
C VAL A 388 0.73 25.02 -26.11
N ASP A 389 0.93 24.77 -24.82
CA ASP A 389 0.25 23.67 -24.12
C ASP A 389 -1.28 23.81 -24.19
N ASN A 390 -1.81 25.01 -23.93
CA ASN A 390 -3.24 25.28 -24.00
C ASN A 390 -3.79 25.19 -25.44
N ASP A 391 -3.05 25.67 -26.43
CA ASP A 391 -3.45 25.58 -27.84
C ASP A 391 -3.58 24.11 -28.29
N VAL A 392 -2.66 23.25 -27.86
CA VAL A 392 -2.65 21.83 -28.19
C VAL A 392 -3.75 21.07 -27.43
N VAL A 393 -4.05 21.43 -26.18
CA VAL A 393 -5.21 20.90 -25.45
C VAL A 393 -6.51 21.24 -26.19
N LYS A 394 -6.72 22.51 -26.58
CA LYS A 394 -7.90 22.93 -27.36
C LYS A 394 -7.99 22.28 -28.73
N LEU A 395 -6.85 21.96 -29.35
CA LEU A 395 -6.83 21.16 -30.57
C LEU A 395 -7.37 19.76 -30.29
N LEU A 396 -6.86 19.08 -29.27
CA LEU A 396 -7.27 17.73 -28.88
C LEU A 396 -8.75 17.63 -28.47
N GLU A 397 -9.31 18.66 -27.84
CA GLU A 397 -10.75 18.74 -27.49
C GLU A 397 -11.67 18.66 -28.72
N ARG A 398 -11.17 19.03 -29.89
CA ARG A 398 -11.92 19.01 -31.16
C ARG A 398 -11.65 17.75 -32.00
N CYS A 399 -10.61 17.00 -31.67
CA CYS A 399 -10.27 15.77 -32.36
C CYS A 399 -11.28 14.66 -32.04
N GLN A 400 -11.56 13.83 -33.03
CA GLN A 400 -12.45 12.68 -32.97
C GLN A 400 -11.62 11.41 -33.05
N PHE A 401 -12.09 10.39 -32.34
CA PHE A 401 -11.44 9.09 -32.28
C PHE A 401 -12.44 8.00 -32.63
N ALA A 402 -11.99 6.98 -33.36
CA ALA A 402 -12.70 5.72 -33.38
C ALA A 402 -12.62 5.12 -31.97
N PRO A 403 -13.75 4.87 -31.28
CA PRO A 403 -13.74 4.36 -29.93
C PRO A 403 -13.13 2.96 -29.91
N ALA A 404 -12.34 2.70 -28.87
CA ALA A 404 -11.82 1.38 -28.62
C ALA A 404 -12.98 0.36 -28.46
N SER A 405 -12.79 -0.85 -28.96
CA SER A 405 -13.80 -1.92 -28.90
C SER A 405 -13.29 -3.10 -28.07
N MET A 406 -14.11 -3.59 -27.15
CA MET A 406 -13.85 -4.79 -26.37
C MET A 406 -15.04 -5.73 -26.51
N ASN A 407 -14.83 -6.95 -27.01
CA ASN A 407 -15.88 -7.91 -27.35
C ASN A 407 -16.96 -7.32 -28.30
N GLY A 408 -16.54 -6.48 -29.25
CA GLY A 408 -17.43 -5.89 -30.26
C GLY A 408 -18.28 -4.71 -29.77
N LYS A 409 -18.10 -4.25 -28.52
CA LYS A 409 -18.81 -3.08 -27.98
C LYS A 409 -17.85 -1.90 -27.76
N PRO A 410 -18.22 -0.69 -28.20
CA PRO A 410 -17.47 0.53 -27.88
C PRO A 410 -17.36 0.71 -26.38
N TYR A 411 -16.20 1.15 -25.89
CA TYR A 411 -16.00 1.46 -24.49
C TYR A 411 -15.13 2.69 -24.28
N GLN A 412 -15.22 3.27 -23.08
CA GLN A 412 -14.36 4.39 -22.71
C GLN A 412 -12.91 3.94 -22.55
N SER A 413 -11.99 4.52 -23.32
CA SER A 413 -10.58 4.12 -23.37
C SER A 413 -9.65 5.30 -23.18
N ALA A 414 -8.49 5.08 -22.58
CA ALA A 414 -7.47 6.13 -22.51
C ALA A 414 -6.70 6.22 -23.83
N GLY A 415 -6.41 7.45 -24.26
CA GLY A 415 -5.52 7.75 -25.37
C GLY A 415 -4.28 8.49 -24.87
N VAL A 416 -3.17 8.30 -25.60
CA VAL A 416 -1.96 9.12 -25.48
C VAL A 416 -1.66 9.68 -26.85
N ILE A 417 -1.49 11.00 -26.94
CA ILE A 417 -1.19 11.68 -28.19
C ILE A 417 -0.01 12.62 -27.98
N ARG A 418 0.80 12.76 -29.02
CA ARG A 418 1.99 13.60 -29.04
C ARG A 418 1.87 14.59 -30.18
N PHE A 419 2.16 15.85 -29.88
CA PHE A 419 2.18 16.91 -30.86
C PHE A 419 3.59 17.43 -31.08
N VAL A 420 3.89 17.83 -32.31
CA VAL A 420 5.07 18.59 -32.72
C VAL A 420 4.62 19.86 -33.42
N ARG A 421 5.51 20.84 -33.59
CA ARG A 421 5.24 21.96 -34.50
C ARG A 421 5.20 21.45 -35.93
N THR A 422 4.21 21.89 -36.70
CA THR A 422 4.19 21.66 -38.14
C THR A 422 5.38 22.40 -38.74
N VAL A 423 6.23 21.66 -39.45
CA VAL A 423 7.33 22.27 -40.21
C VAL A 423 6.75 22.65 -41.57
N ASP A 424 6.88 23.92 -41.95
CA ASP A 424 6.51 24.38 -43.30
C ASP A 424 7.24 23.50 -44.33
N LYS A 425 6.48 22.71 -45.08
CA LYS A 425 7.00 22.10 -46.31
C LYS A 425 7.13 23.24 -47.32
N LYS A 426 8.30 23.87 -47.35
CA LYS A 426 8.72 24.69 -48.50
C LYS A 426 8.92 23.81 -49.72
#